data_AF-A0A8I0N522-F1
#
_entry.id   AF-A0A8I0N522-F1
#
_cell.length_a   1.000
_cell.length_b   1.000
_cell.length_c   1.000
_cell.angle_alpha   90.00
_cell.angle_beta   90.00
_cell.angle_gamma   90.00
#
_symmetry.space_group_name_H-M   'P 1'
#
loop_
_entity.id
_entity.type
_entity.pdbx_description
1 polymer ?
#
loop_
_entity_poly.entity_id
_entity_poly.type
_entity_poly.pdbx_seq_one_letter_code
_entity_poly.pdbx_strand_id
1 'polypeptide(L)'
;MHKSTSTKRKSFRLYAIASTAILALGSMAALIAGVSPATAANLATQPDTQIAVFMVPLTILVVAILFEVARIALRGALPAEAPVRRPVRHHWSPGHDEG
;
A
#
# COMPACT_ATOMS: atom_id res chain seq x y z
N MET A 1 -15.54 26.67 -15.05
CA MET A 1 -15.80 25.32 -14.51
C MET A 1 -14.46 24.59 -14.33
N HIS A 2 -13.74 24.83 -13.23
CA HIS A 2 -12.39 24.27 -13.03
C HIS A 2 -12.44 22.99 -12.20
N LYS A 3 -12.13 21.86 -12.84
CA LYS A 3 -12.04 20.53 -12.23
C LYS A 3 -10.71 20.43 -11.45
N SER A 4 -10.72 20.82 -10.18
CA SER A 4 -9.59 20.61 -9.27
C SER A 4 -9.49 19.13 -8.89
N THR A 5 -8.79 18.33 -9.70
CA THR A 5 -8.55 16.92 -9.40
C THR A 5 -7.40 16.81 -8.40
N SER A 6 -7.74 16.80 -7.12
CA SER A 6 -6.83 16.63 -5.99
C SER A 6 -5.98 15.35 -6.11
N THR A 7 -4.65 15.51 -6.17
CA THR A 7 -3.64 14.44 -6.27
C THR A 7 -3.77 13.38 -5.17
N LYS A 8 -4.31 13.74 -3.99
CA LYS A 8 -4.58 12.78 -2.89
C LYS A 8 -5.59 11.69 -3.24
N ARG A 9 -6.56 11.94 -4.14
CA ARG A 9 -7.50 10.90 -4.59
C ARG A 9 -6.81 9.85 -5.46
N LYS A 10 -5.75 10.24 -6.19
CA LYS A 10 -5.04 9.36 -7.12
C LYS A 10 -4.19 8.32 -6.38
N SER A 11 -3.51 8.70 -5.28
CA SER A 11 -2.77 7.75 -4.44
C SER A 11 -3.70 6.81 -3.65
N PHE A 12 -4.78 7.33 -3.05
CA PHE A 12 -5.77 6.51 -2.35
C PHE A 12 -6.37 5.44 -3.28
N ARG A 13 -6.70 5.82 -4.51
CA ARG A 13 -7.21 4.89 -5.53
C ARG A 13 -6.19 3.80 -5.88
N LEU A 14 -4.90 4.12 -5.89
CA LEU A 14 -3.84 3.18 -6.21
C LEU A 14 -3.63 2.14 -5.09
N TYR A 15 -3.63 2.58 -3.82
CA TYR A 15 -3.61 1.67 -2.66
C TYR A 15 -4.88 0.82 -2.57
N ALA A 16 -6.05 1.40 -2.86
CA ALA A 16 -7.31 0.66 -2.91
C ALA A 16 -7.23 -0.44 -3.99
N ILE A 17 -6.80 -0.12 -5.21
CA ILE A 17 -6.65 -1.12 -6.29
C ILE A 17 -5.64 -2.20 -5.91
N ALA A 18 -4.47 -1.82 -5.38
CA ALA A 18 -3.44 -2.77 -4.99
C ALA A 18 -3.91 -3.72 -3.89
N SER A 19 -4.54 -3.20 -2.83
CA SER A 19 -5.09 -4.01 -1.74
C SER A 19 -6.22 -4.93 -2.22
N THR A 20 -7.13 -4.43 -3.06
CA THR A 20 -8.20 -5.25 -3.63
C THR A 20 -7.65 -6.36 -4.52
N ALA A 21 -6.62 -6.07 -5.32
CA ALA A 21 -5.96 -7.07 -6.17
C ALA A 21 -5.26 -8.15 -5.32
N ILE A 22 -4.56 -7.76 -4.26
CA ILE A 22 -3.91 -8.70 -3.33
C ILE A 22 -4.96 -9.59 -2.64
N LEU A 23 -6.05 -9.01 -2.15
CA LEU A 23 -7.16 -9.75 -1.55
C LEU A 23 -7.78 -10.73 -2.54
N ALA A 24 -8.07 -10.29 -3.77
CA ALA A 24 -8.66 -11.13 -4.81
C ALA A 24 -7.73 -12.28 -5.21
N LEU A 25 -6.43 -12.01 -5.41
CA LEU A 25 -5.42 -13.03 -5.71
C LEU A 25 -5.27 -14.02 -4.56
N GLY A 26 -5.20 -13.54 -3.31
CA GLY A 26 -5.13 -14.38 -2.12
C GLY A 26 -6.36 -15.28 -1.96
N SER A 27 -7.57 -14.71 -2.15
CA SER A 27 -8.81 -15.49 -2.09
C SER A 27 -8.93 -16.50 -3.21
N MET A 28 -8.50 -16.15 -4.43
CA MET A 28 -8.59 -17.04 -5.58
C MET A 28 -7.59 -18.19 -5.49
N ALA A 29 -6.38 -17.92 -5.01
CA ALA A 29 -5.39 -18.96 -4.71
C ALA A 29 -5.91 -19.92 -3.62
N ALA A 30 -6.55 -19.40 -2.57
CA ALA A 30 -7.18 -20.22 -1.55
C ALA A 30 -8.29 -21.12 -2.13
N LEU A 31 -9.18 -20.57 -2.96
CA LEU A 31 -10.23 -21.36 -3.61
C LEU A 31 -9.67 -22.45 -4.53
N ILE A 32 -8.65 -22.14 -5.34
CA ILE A 32 -7.96 -23.10 -6.21
C ILE A 32 -7.29 -24.21 -5.39
N ALA A 33 -6.75 -23.87 -4.22
CA ALA A 33 -6.15 -24.83 -3.29
C ALA A 33 -7.19 -25.64 -2.48
N GLY A 34 -8.49 -25.43 -2.69
CA GLY A 34 -9.55 -26.20 -2.03
C GLY A 34 -9.67 -25.95 -0.51
N VAL A 35 -9.13 -24.83 -0.01
CA VAL A 35 -9.29 -24.45 1.40
C VAL A 35 -10.71 -23.93 1.64
N SER A 36 -11.62 -24.85 1.97
CA SER A 36 -12.88 -24.54 2.63
C SER A 36 -12.63 -24.17 4.11
N PRO A 37 -13.57 -23.53 4.81
CA PRO A 37 -13.42 -23.25 6.25
C PRO A 37 -13.11 -24.49 7.08
N ALA A 38 -13.67 -25.65 6.72
CA ALA A 38 -13.40 -26.92 7.39
C ALA A 38 -11.97 -27.45 7.11
N THR A 39 -11.51 -27.34 5.86
CA THR A 39 -10.14 -27.72 5.51
C THR A 39 -9.12 -26.76 6.13
N ALA A 40 -9.41 -25.46 6.18
CA ALA A 40 -8.56 -24.47 6.83
C ALA A 40 -8.44 -24.69 8.34
N ALA A 41 -9.54 -25.05 9.02
CA ALA A 41 -9.51 -25.40 10.44
C ALA A 41 -8.66 -26.65 10.70
N ASN A 42 -8.81 -27.69 9.88
CA ASN A 42 -8.03 -28.92 10.00
C ASN A 42 -6.54 -28.71 9.68
N LEU A 43 -6.23 -27.89 8.67
CA LEU A 43 -4.86 -27.50 8.34
C LEU A 43 -4.25 -26.66 9.47
N ALA A 44 -4.97 -25.71 10.05
CA ALA A 44 -4.49 -24.88 11.15
C ALA A 44 -4.15 -25.68 12.42
N THR A 45 -4.72 -26.86 12.61
CA THR A 45 -4.34 -27.80 13.67
C THR A 45 -3.10 -28.63 13.36
N GLN A 46 -2.63 -28.66 12.10
CA GLN A 46 -1.37 -29.33 11.78
C GLN A 46 -0.18 -28.46 12.21
N PRO A 47 0.83 -29.04 12.90
CA PRO A 47 1.98 -28.29 13.39
C PRO A 47 2.76 -27.60 12.26
N ASP A 48 2.89 -28.26 11.10
CA ASP A 48 3.59 -27.71 9.94
C ASP A 48 2.90 -26.47 9.38
N THR A 49 1.56 -26.46 9.38
CA THR A 49 0.79 -25.29 8.93
C THR A 49 0.89 -24.15 9.94
N GLN A 50 0.91 -24.42 11.24
CA GLN A 50 1.12 -23.38 12.24
C GLN A 50 2.47 -22.70 12.05
N ILE A 51 3.53 -23.49 11.81
CA ILE A 51 4.85 -22.96 11.49
C ILE A 51 4.78 -22.14 10.20
N ALA A 52 4.13 -22.65 9.15
CA ALA A 52 3.99 -21.95 7.87
C ALA A 52 3.23 -20.61 7.99
N VAL A 53 2.18 -20.54 8.81
CA VAL A 53 1.38 -19.32 9.04
C VAL A 53 2.24 -18.20 9.63
N PHE A 54 3.28 -18.51 10.40
CA PHE A 54 4.23 -17.50 10.91
C PHE A 54 5.45 -17.32 10.01
N MET A 55 6.03 -18.40 9.50
CA MET A 55 7.26 -18.37 8.71
C MET A 55 7.07 -17.78 7.32
N VAL A 56 5.93 -18.02 6.66
CA VAL A 56 5.68 -17.48 5.31
C VAL A 56 5.56 -15.95 5.34
N PRO A 57 4.75 -15.31 6.21
CA PRO A 57 4.74 -13.86 6.32
C PRO A 57 6.10 -13.28 6.74
N LEU A 58 6.81 -13.94 7.67
CA LEU A 58 8.13 -13.49 8.11
C LEU A 58 9.16 -13.54 6.97
N THR A 59 9.18 -14.61 6.18
CA THR A 59 10.09 -14.73 5.04
C THR A 59 9.78 -13.72 3.95
N ILE A 60 8.50 -13.48 3.63
CA ILE A 60 8.08 -12.42 2.71
C ILE A 60 8.55 -11.05 3.23
N LEU A 61 8.41 -10.77 4.53
CA LEU A 61 8.87 -9.53 5.13
C LEU A 61 10.40 -9.38 4.99
N VAL A 62 11.16 -10.42 5.30
CA VAL A 62 12.63 -10.40 5.16
C VAL A 62 13.03 -10.16 3.70
N VAL A 63 12.42 -10.86 2.75
CA VAL A 63 12.67 -10.66 1.31
C VAL A 63 12.32 -9.24 0.87
N ALA A 64 11.20 -8.68 1.35
CA ALA A 64 10.80 -7.31 1.05
C ALA A 64 11.81 -6.29 1.60
N ILE A 65 12.34 -6.50 2.81
CA ILE A 65 13.39 -5.66 3.40
C ILE A 65 14.67 -5.76 2.56
N LEU A 66 15.11 -6.97 2.21
CA LEU A 66 16.29 -7.18 1.37
C LEU A 66 16.14 -6.53 -0.01
N PHE A 67 14.95 -6.63 -0.60
CA PHE A 67 14.63 -5.95 -1.86
C PHE A 67 14.74 -4.43 -1.71
N GLU A 68 14.22 -3.85 -0.63
CA GLU A 68 14.31 -2.39 -0.42
C GLU A 68 15.76 -1.95 -0.17
N VAL A 69 16.55 -2.74 0.57
CA VAL A 69 17.99 -2.50 0.75
C VAL A 69 18.72 -2.51 -0.59
N ALA A 70 18.48 -3.54 -1.41
CA ALA A 70 19.06 -3.64 -2.75
C ALA A 70 18.62 -2.48 -3.65
N ARG A 71 17.33 -2.12 -3.58
CA ARG A 71 16.77 -0.97 -4.30
C ARG A 71 17.46 0.33 -3.88
N ILE A 72 17.66 0.57 -2.59
CA ILE A 72 18.35 1.77 -2.08
C ILE A 72 19.80 1.80 -2.53
N ALA A 73 20.50 0.66 -2.47
CA ALA A 73 21.89 0.57 -2.92
C ALA A 73 22.04 0.87 -4.43
N LEU A 74 21.07 0.44 -5.25
CA LEU A 74 21.12 0.61 -6.70
C LEU A 74 20.52 1.92 -7.21
N ARG A 75 19.51 2.47 -6.52
CA ARG A 75 18.70 3.61 -7.00
C ARG A 75 18.66 4.81 -6.05
N GLY A 76 19.35 4.71 -4.91
CA GLY A 76 19.34 5.72 -3.86
C GLY A 76 18.12 5.65 -2.94
N ALA A 77 18.20 6.32 -1.79
CA ALA A 77 17.10 6.41 -0.84
C ALA A 77 15.98 7.32 -1.38
N LEU A 78 14.73 6.90 -1.23
CA LEU A 78 13.59 7.80 -1.40
C LEU A 78 13.69 8.93 -0.36
N PRO A 79 13.50 10.21 -0.73
CA PRO A 79 13.50 11.29 0.24
C PRO A 79 12.43 11.03 1.31
N ALA A 80 12.87 10.93 2.57
CA ALA A 80 12.01 10.66 3.73
C ALA A 80 11.03 11.82 4.02
N GLU A 81 11.33 13.01 3.50
CA GLU A 81 10.48 14.17 3.64
C GLU A 81 9.37 14.15 2.60
N ALA A 82 8.14 13.94 3.06
CA ALA A 82 6.97 14.35 2.30
C ALA A 82 7.19 15.81 1.86
N PRO A 83 7.07 16.13 0.57
CA PRO A 83 7.35 17.49 0.10
C PRO A 83 6.53 18.46 0.93
N VAL A 84 7.22 19.35 1.65
CA VAL A 84 6.61 20.43 2.44
C VAL A 84 5.65 21.13 1.49
N ARG A 85 4.36 20.94 1.71
CA ARG A 85 3.33 21.64 0.94
C ARG A 85 3.52 23.11 1.24
N ARG A 86 4.26 23.82 0.39
CA ARG A 86 4.34 25.27 0.44
C ARG A 86 2.90 25.78 0.42
N PRO A 87 2.42 26.50 1.45
CA PRO A 87 1.13 27.14 1.36
C PRO A 87 1.22 28.11 0.18
N VAL A 88 0.38 27.90 -0.83
CA VAL A 88 0.20 28.87 -1.90
C VAL A 88 -0.33 30.13 -1.21
N ARG A 89 0.55 31.10 -0.94
CA ARG A 89 0.13 32.43 -0.51
C ARG A 89 -0.64 33.04 -1.68
N HIS A 90 -1.96 32.89 -1.62
CA HIS A 90 -2.87 33.75 -2.37
C HIS A 90 -2.66 35.16 -1.82
N HIS A 91 -1.86 35.96 -2.53
CA HIS A 91 -1.77 37.39 -2.26
C HIS A 91 -3.11 38.00 -2.66
N TRP A 92 -3.97 38.22 -1.67
CA TRP A 92 -5.19 38.98 -1.85
C TRP A 92 -4.78 40.45 -1.97
N SER A 93 -4.97 41.04 -3.16
CA SER A 93 -4.85 42.48 -3.37
C SER A 93 -6.17 43.12 -2.92
N PRO A 94 -6.16 44.09 -1.99
CA PRO A 94 -7.32 44.92 -1.77
C PRO A 94 -7.63 45.66 -3.07
N GLY A 95 -8.90 45.70 -3.47
CA GLY A 95 -9.36 46.56 -4.55
C GLY A 95 -9.06 48.00 -4.19
N HIS A 96 -8.29 48.66 -5.07
CA HIS A 96 -8.25 50.12 -5.13
C HIS A 96 -9.56 50.57 -5.76
N ASP A 97 -10.17 51.64 -5.23
CA ASP A 97 -11.39 52.32 -5.69
C ASP A 97 -12.71 52.00 -4.96
N GLU A 98 -12.72 52.26 -3.65
CA GLU A 98 -13.94 52.77 -2.97
C GLU A 98 -13.72 54.27 -2.69
N GLY A 99 -14.24 55.12 -3.60
CA GLY A 99 -14.25 56.57 -3.53
C GLY A 99 -15.29 57.15 -4.46
#